data_AF-A0A0F9LMN2-F1
#
_entry.id   AF-A0A0F9LMN2-F1
#
_cell.length_a   1.000
_cell.length_b   1.000
_cell.length_c   1.000
_cell.angle_alpha   90.00
_cell.angle_beta   90.00
_cell.angle_gamma   90.00
#
_symmetry.space_group_name_H-M   'P 1'
#
loop_
_entity.id
_entity.type
_entity.pdbx_description
1 polymer ?
#
loop_
_entity_poly.entity_id
_entity_poly.type
_entity_poly.pdbx_seq_one_letter_code
_entity_poly.pdbx_strand_id
1 'polypeptide(L)'
;MLVADAHARTEIQITPQLLRRFWDKVELRDECWEWRGATRVGYGAIKIAGRVWETHRVSWLLHHGELPEAKYVCHHCDNRRCVRPDHLFLGTQQDNVDDMLRKGRHNFGKGEAMPNAVLSDAVVLQIWKMRSATGWGSRRIGRELGVSNDAVEKVLAGASWAHVRPQQEQERGMCQKPPA
;
A
#
# COMPACT_ATOMS: atom_id res chain seq x y z
N MET A 1 -22.95 0.69 -6.55
CA MET A 1 -21.60 1.22 -6.29
C MET A 1 -20.62 0.10 -6.63
N LEU A 2 -20.15 0.04 -7.88
CA LEU A 2 -19.25 -1.00 -8.35
C LEU A 2 -17.83 -0.63 -7.92
N VAL A 3 -17.28 -1.37 -6.95
CA VAL A 3 -15.84 -1.48 -6.77
C VAL A 3 -15.29 -2.14 -8.03
N ALA A 4 -14.53 -1.37 -8.82
CA ALA A 4 -13.82 -1.91 -9.97
C ALA A 4 -12.69 -2.79 -9.45
N ASP A 5 -12.94 -4.10 -9.37
CA ASP A 5 -11.91 -5.09 -9.12
C ASP A 5 -10.89 -5.05 -10.27
N ALA A 6 -9.74 -4.43 -10.01
CA ALA A 6 -8.66 -4.26 -10.98
C ALA A 6 -7.93 -5.58 -11.32
N HIS A 7 -8.36 -6.70 -10.75
CA HIS A 7 -7.62 -7.96 -10.76
C HIS A 7 -8.14 -9.00 -11.76
N ALA A 8 -9.41 -8.93 -12.18
CA ALA A 8 -9.99 -9.86 -13.16
C ALA A 8 -9.54 -9.50 -14.60
N ARG A 9 -8.35 -9.94 -14.99
CA ARG A 9 -7.85 -9.86 -16.36
C ARG A 9 -7.20 -11.18 -16.72
N THR A 10 -8.03 -12.10 -17.21
CA THR A 10 -7.68 -13.51 -17.36
C THR A 10 -7.11 -13.83 -18.75
N GLU A 11 -7.37 -12.98 -19.76
CA GLU A 11 -7.00 -13.27 -21.15
C GLU A 11 -6.52 -12.04 -21.93
N ILE A 12 -5.55 -12.27 -22.83
CA ILE A 12 -5.12 -11.35 -23.89
C ILE A 12 -5.01 -12.11 -25.22
N GLN A 13 -5.29 -11.42 -26.32
CA GLN A 13 -4.98 -11.95 -27.64
C GLN A 13 -3.47 -11.84 -27.90
N ILE A 14 -2.80 -12.99 -28.01
CA ILE A 14 -1.36 -13.06 -28.30
C ILE A 14 -1.16 -12.95 -29.80
N THR A 15 -0.73 -11.78 -30.25
CA THR A 15 -0.42 -11.52 -31.67
C THR A 15 1.09 -11.45 -31.90
N PRO A 16 1.58 -11.71 -33.13
CA PRO A 16 3.00 -11.53 -33.45
C PRO A 16 3.52 -10.11 -33.15
N GLN A 17 2.68 -9.09 -33.34
CA GLN A 17 3.02 -7.70 -33.01
C GLN A 17 3.15 -7.49 -31.49
N LEU A 18 2.33 -8.16 -30.68
CA LEU A 18 2.46 -8.12 -29.22
C LEU A 18 3.75 -8.81 -28.78
N LEU A 19 4.03 -10.01 -29.28
CA LEU A 19 5.25 -10.75 -28.97
C LEU A 19 6.49 -9.91 -29.26
N ARG A 20 6.55 -9.33 -30.46
CA ARG A 20 7.66 -8.45 -30.85
C ARG A 20 7.78 -7.24 -29.92
N ARG A 21 6.69 -6.51 -29.68
CA ARG A 21 6.70 -5.34 -28.77
C ARG A 21 7.10 -5.69 -27.34
N PHE A 22 6.82 -6.91 -26.90
CA PHE A 22 7.21 -7.42 -25.59
C PHE A 22 8.71 -7.74 -25.58
N TRP A 23 9.15 -8.68 -26.43
CA TRP A 23 10.53 -9.16 -26.46
C TRP A 23 11.56 -8.10 -26.90
N ASP A 24 11.20 -7.14 -27.76
CA ASP A 24 12.06 -6.00 -28.12
C ASP A 24 12.45 -5.13 -26.90
N LYS A 25 11.73 -5.26 -25.78
CA LYS A 25 11.94 -4.50 -24.55
C LYS A 25 12.41 -5.35 -23.38
N VAL A 26 12.67 -6.64 -23.61
CA VAL A 26 13.21 -7.53 -22.58
C VAL A 26 14.72 -7.68 -22.81
N GLU A 27 15.49 -7.28 -21.81
CA GLU A 27 16.92 -7.54 -21.77
C GLU A 27 17.14 -8.85 -21.01
N LEU A 28 17.62 -9.88 -21.70
CA LEU A 28 17.95 -11.16 -21.08
C LEU A 28 19.27 -11.02 -20.32
N ARG A 29 19.21 -11.06 -18.99
CA ARG A 29 20.37 -11.15 -18.10
C ARG A 29 20.41 -12.54 -17.45
N ASP A 30 21.54 -12.89 -16.86
CA ASP A 30 21.80 -14.23 -16.30
C ASP A 30 20.79 -14.62 -15.20
N GLU A 31 20.45 -13.68 -14.30
CA GLU A 31 19.49 -13.93 -13.23
C GLU A 31 18.05 -13.57 -13.61
N CYS A 32 17.81 -12.30 -13.96
CA CYS A 32 16.48 -11.77 -14.26
C CYS A 32 16.35 -11.31 -15.71
N TRP A 33 15.21 -11.55 -16.34
CA TRP A 33 14.88 -10.96 -17.64
C TRP A 33 14.26 -9.58 -17.40
N GLU A 34 15.00 -8.53 -17.73
CA GLU A 34 14.68 -7.16 -17.33
C GLU A 34 13.78 -6.46 -18.34
N TRP A 35 12.64 -5.96 -17.86
CA TRP A 35 11.81 -5.06 -18.65
C TRP A 35 12.43 -3.66 -18.74
N ARG A 36 12.76 -3.24 -19.97
CA ARG A 36 13.36 -1.92 -20.28
C ARG A 36 12.36 -0.86 -20.74
N GLY A 37 11.07 -1.21 -20.80
CA GLY A 37 10.01 -0.31 -21.20
C GLY A 37 9.46 0.56 -20.05
N ALA A 38 8.24 1.07 -20.26
CA ALA A 38 7.53 1.88 -19.26
C ALA A 38 7.25 1.09 -17.98
N THR A 39 7.12 1.81 -16.86
CA THR A 39 6.81 1.23 -15.55
C THR A 39 5.64 1.95 -14.87
N ARG A 40 4.93 1.26 -13.98
CA ARG A 40 3.89 1.79 -13.10
C ARG A 40 4.09 1.23 -11.69
N VAL A 41 4.29 2.11 -10.71
CA VAL A 41 4.55 1.72 -9.29
C VAL A 41 5.73 0.73 -9.17
N GLY A 42 6.74 0.90 -10.02
CA GLY A 42 7.93 0.04 -10.08
C GLY A 42 7.80 -1.24 -10.92
N TYR A 43 6.58 -1.66 -11.26
CA TYR A 43 6.35 -2.81 -12.14
C TYR A 43 6.44 -2.42 -13.62
N GLY A 44 6.94 -3.33 -14.46
CA GLY A 44 6.91 -3.13 -15.91
C GLY A 44 5.49 -3.05 -16.46
N ALA A 45 5.27 -2.20 -17.46
CA ALA A 45 3.97 -1.89 -18.02
C ALA A 45 3.99 -1.86 -19.56
N ILE A 46 2.96 -2.44 -20.18
CA ILE A 46 2.77 -2.48 -21.64
C ILE A 46 1.30 -2.23 -22.00
N LYS A 47 1.05 -1.43 -23.06
CA LYS A 47 -0.31 -1.16 -23.55
C LYS A 47 -0.75 -2.20 -24.59
N ILE A 48 -1.83 -2.93 -24.33
CA ILE A 48 -2.41 -3.97 -25.18
C ILE A 48 -3.89 -3.62 -25.38
N ALA A 49 -4.36 -3.53 -26.65
CA ALA A 49 -5.75 -3.20 -27.00
C ALA A 49 -6.33 -2.00 -26.20
N GLY A 50 -5.57 -0.90 -26.13
CA GLY A 50 -6.00 0.31 -25.42
C GLY A 50 -5.78 0.31 -23.90
N ARG A 51 -5.45 -0.85 -23.28
CA ARG A 51 -5.33 -1.01 -21.82
C ARG A 51 -3.89 -1.25 -21.39
N VAL A 52 -3.53 -0.79 -20.19
CA VAL A 52 -2.19 -1.03 -19.61
C VAL A 52 -2.18 -2.32 -18.81
N TRP A 53 -1.25 -3.21 -19.15
CA TRP A 53 -1.00 -4.49 -18.51
C TRP A 53 0.37 -4.51 -17.85
N GLU A 54 0.49 -5.21 -16.74
CA GLU A 54 1.76 -5.45 -16.07
C GLU A 54 2.54 -6.54 -16.81
N THR A 55 3.82 -6.31 -17.06
CA THR A 55 4.60 -7.16 -17.98
C THR A 55 4.88 -8.54 -17.42
N HIS A 56 4.97 -8.69 -16.09
CA HIS A 56 5.11 -10.00 -15.46
C HIS A 56 3.84 -10.86 -15.66
N ARG A 57 2.64 -10.26 -15.60
CA ARG A 57 1.37 -10.96 -15.94
C ARG A 57 1.28 -11.33 -17.41
N VAL A 58 1.74 -10.44 -18.29
CA VAL A 58 1.84 -10.75 -19.72
C VAL A 58 2.80 -11.92 -19.94
N SER A 59 3.97 -11.93 -19.30
CA SER A 59 4.91 -13.06 -19.39
C SER A 59 4.29 -14.36 -18.92
N TRP A 60 3.55 -14.34 -17.81
CA TRP A 60 2.81 -15.50 -17.34
C TRP A 60 1.85 -16.05 -18.42
N LEU A 61 1.04 -15.18 -19.01
CA LEU A 61 0.12 -15.57 -20.09
C LEU A 61 0.84 -16.10 -21.33
N LEU A 62 1.99 -15.53 -21.69
CA LEU A 62 2.78 -15.99 -22.84
C LEU A 62 3.36 -17.40 -22.66
N HIS A 63 3.67 -17.79 -21.42
CA HIS A 63 4.36 -19.05 -21.12
C HIS A 63 3.46 -20.14 -20.53
N HIS A 64 2.39 -19.75 -19.83
CA HIS A 64 1.47 -20.66 -19.13
C HIS A 64 0.02 -20.60 -19.64
N GLY A 65 -0.32 -19.59 -20.46
CA GLY A 65 -1.61 -19.49 -21.14
C GLY A 65 -2.72 -18.82 -20.33
N GLU A 66 -3.04 -19.36 -19.15
CA GLU A 66 -4.18 -18.87 -18.35
C GLU A 66 -3.74 -18.16 -17.07
N LEU A 67 -4.50 -17.14 -16.69
CA LEU A 67 -4.38 -16.48 -15.39
C LEU A 67 -5.68 -16.67 -14.61
N PRO A 68 -5.70 -17.50 -13.54
CA PRO A 68 -6.88 -17.68 -12.71
C PRO A 68 -7.30 -16.35 -12.05
N GLU A 69 -8.60 -16.05 -12.07
CA GLU A 69 -9.16 -14.76 -11.62
C GLU A 69 -8.81 -14.39 -10.17
N ALA A 70 -8.65 -15.40 -9.30
CA ALA A 70 -8.33 -15.25 -7.88
C ALA A 70 -6.84 -15.34 -7.54
N LYS A 71 -5.94 -15.31 -8.54
CA LYS A 71 -4.50 -15.45 -8.35
C LYS A 71 -3.74 -14.21 -8.84
N TYR A 72 -2.74 -13.83 -8.06
CA TYR A 72 -1.74 -12.83 -8.39
C TYR A 72 -0.54 -13.53 -9.02
N VAL A 73 0.14 -12.85 -9.96
CA VAL A 73 1.45 -13.31 -10.46
C VAL A 73 2.51 -12.64 -9.59
N CYS A 74 3.20 -13.43 -8.79
CA CYS A 74 4.19 -12.97 -7.82
C CYS A 74 5.61 -13.30 -8.29
N HIS A 75 6.60 -12.56 -7.77
CA HIS A 75 8.02 -12.78 -8.03
C HIS A 75 8.69 -13.46 -6.85
N HIS A 76 9.51 -14.50 -7.08
CA HIS A 76 10.41 -14.99 -6.01
C HIS A 76 11.69 -14.18 -5.88
N CYS A 77 12.10 -13.49 -6.95
CA CYS A 77 13.35 -12.72 -7.04
C CYS A 77 13.25 -11.29 -6.48
N ASP A 78 12.06 -10.87 -6.01
CA ASP A 78 11.78 -9.50 -5.51
C ASP A 78 12.09 -8.36 -6.48
N ASN A 79 12.34 -8.68 -7.76
CA ASN A 79 12.57 -7.71 -8.81
C ASN A 79 11.29 -7.44 -9.62
N ARG A 80 10.69 -6.27 -9.38
CA ARG A 80 9.42 -5.86 -10.00
C ARG A 80 9.47 -5.72 -11.53
N ARG A 81 10.65 -5.62 -12.13
CA ARG A 81 10.84 -5.53 -13.58
C ARG A 81 11.17 -6.86 -14.24
N CYS A 82 11.39 -7.91 -13.46
CA CYS A 82 11.65 -9.25 -13.97
C CYS A 82 10.42 -9.80 -14.69
N VAL A 83 10.63 -10.36 -15.88
CA VAL A 83 9.63 -11.09 -16.66
C VAL A 83 10.02 -12.54 -16.94
N ARG A 84 11.10 -13.04 -16.31
CA ARG A 84 11.53 -14.44 -16.49
C ARG A 84 10.43 -15.39 -15.99
N PRO A 85 9.91 -16.32 -16.80
CA PRO A 85 8.78 -17.18 -16.43
C PRO A 85 9.06 -18.01 -15.18
N ASP A 86 10.25 -18.60 -15.11
CA ASP A 86 10.69 -19.37 -13.93
C ASP A 86 10.73 -18.51 -12.65
N HIS A 87 10.76 -17.18 -12.78
CA HIS A 87 10.72 -16.23 -11.65
C HIS A 87 9.33 -15.84 -11.18
N LEU A 88 8.30 -16.38 -11.82
CA LEU A 88 6.91 -16.04 -11.58
C LEU A 88 6.15 -17.25 -11.03
N PHE A 89 5.22 -16.99 -10.12
CA PHE A 89 4.32 -18.01 -9.59
C PHE A 89 2.94 -17.42 -9.29
N LEU A 90 1.92 -18.28 -9.21
CA LEU A 90 0.58 -17.88 -8.81
C LEU A 90 0.44 -17.87 -7.29
N GLY A 91 0.30 -16.68 -6.71
CA GLY A 91 0.01 -16.49 -5.29
C GLY A 91 -1.44 -16.04 -5.06
N THR A 92 -1.94 -16.24 -3.86
CA THR A 92 -3.10 -15.53 -3.34
C THR A 92 -2.69 -14.19 -2.75
N GLN A 93 -3.67 -13.34 -2.44
CA GLN A 93 -3.41 -12.12 -1.67
C GLN A 93 -2.77 -12.45 -0.31
N GLN A 94 -3.23 -13.55 0.31
CA GLN A 94 -2.69 -14.02 1.59
C GLN A 94 -1.22 -14.43 1.45
N ASP A 95 -0.86 -15.19 0.42
CA ASP A 95 0.52 -15.59 0.17
C ASP A 95 1.46 -14.39 0.00
N ASN A 96 0.99 -13.33 -0.67
CA ASN A 96 1.75 -12.09 -0.83
C ASN A 96 1.92 -11.33 0.51
N VAL A 97 0.89 -11.30 1.35
CA VAL A 97 0.96 -10.71 2.69
C VAL A 97 1.92 -11.50 3.58
N ASP A 98 1.83 -12.83 3.55
CA ASP A 98 2.69 -13.72 4.34
C ASP A 98 4.17 -13.59 3.91
N ASP A 99 4.43 -13.48 2.60
CA ASP A 99 5.79 -13.23 2.09
C ASP A 99 6.33 -11.85 2.52
N MET A 100 5.51 -10.81 2.46
CA MET A 100 5.86 -9.47 2.95
C MET A 100 6.18 -9.51 4.46
N LEU A 101 5.38 -10.22 5.26
CA LEU A 101 5.58 -10.38 6.69
C LEU A 101 6.88 -11.14 6.99
N ARG A 102 7.09 -12.29 6.34
CA ARG A 102 8.29 -13.13 6.48
C ARG A 102 9.57 -12.37 6.10
N LYS A 103 9.53 -11.54 5.07
CA LYS A 103 10.67 -10.72 4.63
C LYS A 103 10.85 -9.43 5.43
N GLY A 104 10.02 -9.17 6.44
CA GLY A 104 10.13 -7.95 7.25
C GLY A 104 9.85 -6.65 6.47
N ARG A 105 9.11 -6.73 5.36
CA ARG A 105 8.80 -5.58 4.49
C ARG A 105 7.56 -4.79 4.93
N HIS A 106 6.95 -5.19 6.04
CA HIS A 106 5.86 -4.44 6.66
C HIS A 106 6.44 -3.26 7.44
N ASN A 107 5.74 -2.13 7.45
CA ASN A 107 6.08 -1.02 8.33
C ASN A 107 5.13 -1.04 9.54
N PHE A 108 5.64 -1.45 10.70
CA PHE A 108 4.92 -1.36 11.98
C PHE A 108 5.22 -0.07 12.75
N GLY A 109 5.87 0.91 12.12
CA GLY A 109 6.09 2.23 12.70
C GLY A 109 4.81 2.82 13.30
N LYS A 110 4.95 3.56 14.39
CA LYS A 110 3.87 4.33 15.01
C LYS A 110 4.35 5.74 15.23
N GLY A 111 3.42 6.69 15.19
CA GLY A 111 3.73 8.09 15.42
C GLY A 111 4.82 8.58 14.47
N GLU A 112 5.87 9.18 15.02
CA GLU A 112 7.01 9.74 14.26
C GLU A 112 7.81 8.71 13.44
N ALA A 113 7.74 7.43 13.79
CA ALA A 113 8.40 6.38 13.01
C ALA A 113 7.69 6.09 11.67
N MET A 114 6.52 6.69 11.43
CA MET A 114 5.82 6.58 10.16
C MET A 114 6.40 7.55 9.11
N PRO A 115 6.71 7.10 7.89
CA PRO A 115 7.34 7.93 6.85
C PRO A 115 6.51 9.16 6.44
N ASN A 116 5.21 9.12 6.72
CA ASN A 116 4.24 10.18 6.41
C ASN A 116 3.63 10.80 7.68
N ALA A 117 4.28 10.66 8.84
CA ALA A 117 3.84 11.30 10.07
C ALA A 117 3.86 12.83 9.90
N VAL A 118 2.68 13.46 10.03
CA VAL A 118 2.53 14.92 9.93
C VAL A 118 2.71 15.61 11.29
N LEU A 119 2.47 14.87 12.38
CA LEU A 119 2.64 15.35 13.74
C LEU A 119 3.87 14.73 14.38
N SER A 120 4.33 15.33 15.48
CA SER A 120 5.32 14.79 16.40
C SER A 120 4.66 14.37 17.71
N ASP A 121 5.31 13.52 18.50
CA ASP A 121 4.90 13.16 19.85
C ASP A 121 4.73 14.44 20.69
N ALA A 122 5.67 15.38 20.55
CA ALA A 122 5.65 16.67 21.22
C ALA A 122 4.41 17.52 20.87
N VAL A 123 4.04 17.59 19.59
CA VAL A 123 2.85 18.33 19.14
C VAL A 123 1.57 17.66 19.65
N VAL A 124 1.53 16.33 19.67
CA VAL A 124 0.39 15.58 20.22
C VAL A 124 0.21 15.86 21.72
N LEU A 125 1.30 15.85 22.49
CA LEU A 125 1.25 16.22 23.90
C LEU A 125 0.79 17.68 24.09
N GLN A 126 1.20 18.59 23.21
CA GLN A 126 0.78 19.98 23.25
C GLN A 126 -0.73 20.14 22.92
N ILE A 127 -1.27 19.35 21.99
CA ILE A 127 -2.72 19.28 21.73
C ILE A 127 -3.49 18.92 23.01
N TRP A 128 -3.07 17.85 23.69
CA TRP A 128 -3.70 17.42 24.95
C TRP A 128 -3.58 18.49 26.04
N LYS A 129 -2.39 19.07 26.21
CA LYS A 129 -2.16 20.17 27.17
C LYS A 129 -3.09 21.35 26.92
N MET A 130 -3.21 21.79 25.66
CA MET A 130 -4.11 22.90 25.30
C MET A 130 -5.57 22.54 25.53
N ARG A 131 -6.00 21.33 25.16
CA ARG A 131 -7.37 20.85 25.40
C ARG A 131 -7.72 20.88 26.88
N SER A 132 -6.87 20.32 27.74
CA SER A 132 -7.13 20.22 29.17
C SER A 132 -7.04 21.58 29.87
N ALA A 133 -6.11 22.46 29.47
CA ALA A 133 -5.94 23.77 30.09
C ALA A 133 -6.98 24.82 29.67
N THR A 134 -7.50 24.74 28.44
CA THR A 134 -8.33 25.81 27.86
C THR A 134 -9.75 25.39 27.48
N GLY A 135 -10.00 24.08 27.35
CA GLY A 135 -11.25 23.55 26.80
C GLY A 135 -11.45 23.81 25.31
N TRP A 136 -10.46 24.35 24.59
CA TRP A 136 -10.60 24.69 23.17
C TRP A 136 -10.90 23.46 22.31
N GLY A 137 -11.70 23.67 21.25
CA GLY A 137 -12.00 22.64 20.26
C GLY A 137 -10.91 22.51 19.19
N SER A 138 -10.95 21.42 18.43
CA SER A 138 -9.93 21.01 17.45
C SER A 138 -9.54 22.11 16.46
N ARG A 139 -10.51 22.92 15.98
CA ARG A 139 -10.22 24.00 15.00
C ARG A 139 -9.31 25.08 15.55
N ARG A 140 -9.54 25.47 16.81
CA ARG A 140 -8.78 26.54 17.46
C ARG A 140 -7.39 26.05 17.84
N ILE A 141 -7.30 24.84 18.38
CA ILE A 141 -6.01 24.19 18.69
C ILE A 141 -5.18 24.01 17.42
N GLY A 142 -5.79 23.52 16.33
CA GLY A 142 -5.09 23.35 15.05
C GLY A 142 -4.55 24.66 14.49
N ARG A 143 -5.35 25.74 14.54
CA ARG A 143 -4.90 27.08 14.13
C ARG A 143 -3.70 27.55 14.94
N GLU A 144 -3.73 27.37 16.26
CA GLU A 144 -2.66 27.84 17.15
C GLU A 144 -1.34 27.09 16.90
N LEU A 145 -1.43 25.78 16.66
CA LEU A 145 -0.26 24.93 16.45
C LEU A 145 0.18 24.82 14.99
N GLY A 146 -0.50 25.49 14.06
CA GLY A 146 -0.20 25.42 12.63
C GLY A 146 -0.46 24.04 12.02
N VAL A 147 -1.38 23.25 12.60
CA VAL A 147 -1.72 21.89 12.14
C VAL A 147 -3.18 21.79 11.71
N SER A 148 -3.49 20.81 10.85
CA SER A 148 -4.85 20.64 10.34
C SER A 148 -5.85 20.30 11.45
N ASN A 149 -7.08 20.84 11.35
CA ASN A 149 -8.17 20.50 12.26
C ASN A 149 -8.44 18.99 12.33
N ASP A 150 -8.42 18.31 11.18
CA ASP A 150 -8.67 16.86 11.07
C ASP A 150 -7.63 16.04 11.84
N ALA A 151 -6.34 16.43 11.78
CA ALA A 151 -5.30 15.76 12.55
C ALA A 151 -5.52 15.92 14.06
N VAL A 152 -5.89 17.12 14.52
CA VAL A 152 -6.19 17.38 15.94
C VAL A 152 -7.41 16.59 16.40
N GLU A 153 -8.46 16.54 15.57
CA GLU A 153 -9.68 15.79 15.86
C GLU A 153 -9.41 14.28 16.02
N LYS A 154 -8.63 13.69 15.11
CA LYS A 154 -8.23 12.28 15.20
C LYS A 154 -7.38 11.97 16.43
N VAL A 155 -6.53 12.90 16.85
CA VAL A 155 -5.75 12.78 18.10
C VAL A 155 -6.69 12.81 19.31
N LEU A 156 -7.56 13.82 19.41
CA LEU A 156 -8.47 13.98 20.55
C LEU A 156 -9.52 12.87 20.63
N ALA A 157 -9.94 12.31 19.49
CA ALA A 157 -10.81 11.15 19.42
C ALA A 157 -10.10 9.83 19.77
N GLY A 158 -8.76 9.82 19.91
CA GLY A 158 -7.97 8.62 20.14
C GLY A 158 -7.84 7.69 18.93
N ALA A 159 -8.31 8.12 17.75
CA ALA A 159 -8.22 7.37 16.50
C ALA A 159 -6.79 7.34 15.93
N SER A 160 -5.91 8.22 16.42
CA SER A 160 -4.49 8.29 16.06
C SER A 160 -3.66 8.65 17.29
N TRP A 161 -2.36 8.33 17.27
CA TRP A 161 -1.42 8.67 18.35
C TRP A 161 -1.84 8.18 19.75
N ALA A 162 -2.60 7.07 19.83
CA ALA A 162 -3.08 6.51 21.08
C ALA A 162 -1.94 6.18 22.09
N HIS A 163 -0.75 5.85 21.59
CA HIS A 163 0.45 5.58 22.40
C HIS A 163 1.01 6.83 23.10
N VAL A 164 0.65 8.04 22.64
CA VAL A 164 1.09 9.33 23.21
C VAL A 164 0.00 9.96 24.09
N ARG A 165 -1.21 9.37 24.15
CA ARG A 165 -2.32 9.90 24.95
C ARG A 165 -1.95 9.89 26.44
N PRO A 166 -2.05 11.03 27.17
CA PRO A 166 -1.77 11.07 28.60
C PRO A 166 -2.71 10.15 29.40
N GLN A 167 -2.19 9.46 30.41
CA GLN A 167 -2.94 8.49 31.22
C GLN A 167 -4.22 9.07 31.85
N GLN A 168 -4.15 10.31 32.36
CA GLN A 168 -5.30 11.02 32.94
C GLN A 168 -6.47 11.18 31.94
N GLU A 169 -6.16 11.32 30.65
CA GLU A 169 -7.17 11.40 29.60
C GLU A 169 -7.59 10.01 29.13
N GLN A 170 -6.76 8.96 29.27
CA GLN A 170 -7.13 7.57 28.99
C GLN A 170 -8.24 7.09 29.92
N GLU A 171 -8.12 7.38 31.22
CA GLU A 171 -9.06 6.97 32.27
C GLU A 171 -10.41 7.70 32.18
N ARG A 172 -10.43 8.98 31.78
CA ARG A 172 -11.66 9.75 31.53
C ARG A 172 -12.54 9.18 30.41
N GLY A 173 -11.96 8.41 29.49
CA GLY A 173 -12.69 7.70 28.43
C GLY A 173 -13.37 6.40 28.88
N MET A 174 -13.10 5.91 30.10
CA MET A 174 -13.64 4.66 30.67
C MET A 174 -14.83 4.90 31.62
N CYS A 175 -15.57 6.01 31.44
CA CYS A 175 -16.79 6.23 32.22
C CYS A 175 -17.83 5.15 31.92
N GLN A 176 -18.14 4.38 32.98
CA GLN A 176 -19.01 3.20 33.00
C GLN A 176 -20.39 3.51 32.40
N LYS A 177 -20.88 2.65 31.50
CA LYS A 177 -22.30 2.63 31.15
C LYS A 177 -23.09 2.33 32.44
N PRO A 178 -24.10 3.13 32.81
CA PRO A 178 -24.95 2.79 33.95
C PRO A 178 -25.66 1.45 33.68
N PRO A 179 -25.87 0.61 34.72
CA PRO A 179 -26.56 -0.66 34.55
C PRO A 179 -28.03 -0.41 34.12
N ALA A 180 -28.54 -1.39 33.35
CA ALA A 180 -29.81 -1.37 32.64
C ALA A 180 -31.04 -1.18 33.56
#